data_AF-R5LKK1-F1
#
_entry.id   AF-R5LKK1-F1
#
_cell.length_a   1.000
_cell.length_b   1.000
_cell.length_c   1.000
_cell.angle_alpha   90.00
_cell.angle_beta   90.00
_cell.angle_gamma   90.00
#
_symmetry.space_group_name_H-M   'P 1'
#
loop_
_entity.id
_entity.type
_entity.pdbx_description
1 polymer ?
#
loop_
_entity_poly.entity_id
_entity_poly.type
_entity_poly.pdbx_seq_one_letter_code
_entity_poly.pdbx_strand_id
1 'polypeptide(L)'
;MNNLEKERKSLETIDLIIIYSIILTIIIAIIGTIIWVNYNHNKEQKIEDSSYTNIPDNKTFKYKIEDNRIVFFNGKKVVDTYTCLSKCEIKEKESNQFSIDYDSFIPIYDNNKYIIYNIDIKSTYYTFDTYPEKTLNKKVGIITKDGKKGLINQNGGLILNTEFNDIEVTENYTVTLQAGIVNIYNKDNIKLTNSEIKNIYQVLPLEKDNKLYLYLTDVNASKSVIEYNAITKTFS
;
A
#
# COMPACT_ATOMS: atom_id res chain seq x y z
N MET A 1 30.88 59.02 46.56
CA MET A 1 30.49 57.87 47.39
C MET A 1 29.41 58.26 48.38
N ASN A 2 28.28 57.60 48.51
CA ASN A 2 27.39 57.07 47.49
C ASN A 2 26.00 57.15 48.14
N ASN A 3 25.09 57.85 47.48
CA ASN A 3 23.73 58.13 47.94
C ASN A 3 22.85 56.88 47.72
N LEU A 4 23.14 55.79 48.43
CA LEU A 4 22.62 54.45 48.16
C LEU A 4 22.37 53.62 49.43
N GLU A 5 21.71 54.18 50.45
CA GLU A 5 20.94 53.34 51.38
C GLU A 5 19.45 53.59 51.17
N LYS A 6 19.02 52.91 50.11
CA LYS A 6 17.69 52.60 49.64
C LYS A 6 16.74 52.27 50.81
N GLU A 7 15.86 53.19 51.17
CA GLU A 7 14.66 52.90 51.96
C GLU A 7 13.88 51.76 51.28
N ARG A 8 14.02 50.52 51.77
CA ARG A 8 13.05 49.47 51.49
C ARG A 8 11.84 49.72 52.38
N LYS A 9 10.83 50.41 51.86
CA LYS A 9 9.47 50.32 52.42
C LYS A 9 9.09 48.84 52.49
N SER A 10 8.83 48.33 53.68
CA SER A 10 8.24 47.00 53.86
C SER A 10 6.85 47.03 53.25
N LEU A 11 6.61 46.22 52.22
CA LEU A 11 5.27 46.07 51.65
C LEU A 11 4.31 45.61 52.74
N GLU A 12 3.20 46.34 52.91
CA GLU A 12 2.12 45.91 53.81
C GLU A 12 1.40 44.69 53.22
N THR A 13 0.79 43.86 54.08
CA THR A 13 0.10 42.63 53.67
C THR A 13 -0.95 42.88 52.57
N ILE A 14 -1.57 44.06 52.59
CA ILE A 14 -2.56 44.49 51.59
C ILE A 14 -1.93 44.70 50.22
N ASP A 15 -0.76 45.37 50.15
CA ASP A 15 -0.04 45.57 48.89
C ASP A 15 0.43 44.24 48.28
N LEU A 16 0.82 43.28 49.13
CA LEU A 16 1.19 41.93 48.73
C LEU A 16 0.00 41.15 48.12
N ILE A 17 -1.20 41.29 48.69
CA ILE A 17 -2.42 40.69 48.14
C ILE A 17 -2.79 41.31 46.79
N ILE A 18 -2.69 42.65 46.67
CA ILE A 18 -2.95 43.36 45.42
C ILE A 18 -1.97 42.90 44.34
N ILE A 19 -0.67 42.86 44.64
CA ILE A 19 0.36 42.39 43.69
C ILE A 19 0.09 40.95 43.27
N TYR A 20 -0.27 40.06 44.20
CA TYR A 20 -0.60 38.67 43.88
C TYR A 20 -1.82 38.57 42.95
N SER A 21 -2.86 39.37 43.17
CA SER A 21 -4.05 39.40 42.31
C SER A 21 -3.74 39.89 40.88
N ILE A 22 -2.86 40.88 40.75
CA ILE A 22 -2.41 41.39 39.44
C ILE A 22 -1.60 40.31 38.71
N ILE A 23 -0.70 39.62 39.41
CA ILE A 23 0.09 38.53 38.81
C ILE A 23 -0.83 37.37 38.39
N LEU A 24 -1.80 36.99 39.22
CA LEU A 24 -2.74 35.91 38.93
C LEU A 24 -3.61 36.20 37.70
N THR A 25 -4.11 37.43 37.57
CA THR A 25 -4.90 37.84 36.39
C THR A 25 -4.08 37.82 35.10
N ILE A 26 -2.81 38.25 35.16
CA ILE A 26 -1.88 38.14 34.02
C ILE A 26 -1.64 36.68 33.64
N ILE A 27 -1.41 35.80 34.62
CA ILE A 27 -1.19 34.36 34.37
C ILE A 27 -2.43 33.72 33.72
N ILE A 28 -3.63 34.02 34.22
CA ILE A 28 -4.89 33.50 33.65
C ILE A 28 -5.06 33.99 32.21
N ALA A 29 -4.75 35.25 31.92
CA ALA A 29 -4.82 35.79 30.57
C ALA A 29 -3.83 35.08 29.62
N ILE A 30 -2.59 34.86 30.05
CA ILE A 30 -1.58 34.12 29.27
C ILE A 30 -2.04 32.68 29.01
N ILE A 31 -2.47 31.96 30.04
CA ILE A 31 -2.96 30.57 29.88
C ILE A 31 -4.17 30.53 28.95
N GLY A 32 -5.12 31.46 29.11
CA GLY A 32 -6.29 31.57 28.25
C GLY A 32 -5.91 31.81 26.78
N THR A 33 -4.96 32.69 26.51
CA THR A 33 -4.47 32.91 25.13
C THR A 33 -3.75 31.69 24.55
N ILE A 34 -2.93 30.98 25.33
CA ILE A 34 -2.26 29.75 24.88
C ILE A 34 -3.29 28.67 24.52
N ILE A 35 -4.30 28.47 25.37
CA ILE A 35 -5.38 27.50 25.13
C ILE A 35 -6.17 27.89 23.88
N TRP A 36 -6.54 29.16 23.73
CA TRP A 36 -7.31 29.64 22.58
C TRP A 36 -6.53 29.51 21.26
N VAL A 37 -5.25 29.89 21.25
CA VAL A 37 -4.38 29.72 20.08
C VAL A 37 -4.24 28.25 19.71
N ASN A 38 -4.01 27.36 20.69
CA ASN A 38 -3.88 25.92 20.44
C ASN A 38 -5.21 25.32 19.93
N TYR A 39 -6.35 25.75 20.47
CA TYR A 39 -7.67 25.31 20.00
C TYR A 39 -7.92 25.72 18.55
N ASN A 40 -7.69 27.00 18.21
CA ASN A 40 -7.87 27.49 16.84
C ASN A 40 -6.89 26.84 15.87
N HIS A 41 -5.63 26.68 16.26
CA HIS A 41 -4.64 25.99 15.43
C HIS A 41 -5.07 24.55 15.14
N ASN A 42 -5.51 23.78 16.16
CA ASN A 42 -6.02 22.43 15.97
C ASN A 42 -7.30 22.38 15.10
N LYS A 43 -8.18 23.36 15.25
CA LYS A 43 -9.39 23.47 14.43
C LYS A 43 -9.05 23.73 12.96
N GLU A 44 -8.15 24.67 12.68
CA GLU A 44 -7.65 24.95 11.33
C GLU A 44 -6.93 23.74 10.73
N GLN A 45 -6.11 23.03 11.52
CA GLN A 45 -5.49 21.78 11.09
C GLN A 45 -6.53 20.73 10.66
N LYS A 46 -7.61 20.54 11.43
CA LYS A 46 -8.69 19.59 11.08
C LYS A 46 -9.43 19.97 9.81
N ILE A 47 -9.70 21.27 9.60
CA ILE A 47 -10.39 21.76 8.39
C ILE A 47 -9.50 21.53 7.16
N GLU A 48 -8.21 21.86 7.25
CA GLU A 48 -7.28 21.68 6.13
C GLU A 48 -7.04 20.18 5.82
N ASP A 49 -6.88 19.35 6.85
CA ASP A 49 -6.68 17.91 6.67
C ASP A 49 -7.94 17.18 6.13
N SER A 50 -9.12 17.76 6.36
CA SER A 50 -10.38 17.31 5.76
C SER A 50 -10.51 17.65 4.27
N SER A 51 -9.66 18.54 3.75
CA SER A 51 -9.66 18.92 2.33
C SER A 51 -8.86 17.95 1.44
N TYR A 52 -8.08 17.04 2.03
CA TYR A 52 -7.31 16.03 1.31
C TYR A 52 -8.11 14.72 1.21
N THR A 53 -7.96 14.02 0.09
CA THR A 53 -8.58 12.70 -0.12
C THR A 53 -7.65 11.61 0.39
N ASN A 54 -8.21 10.62 1.10
CA ASN A 54 -7.45 9.44 1.53
C ASN A 54 -7.11 8.56 0.33
N ILE A 55 -5.91 7.98 0.32
CA ILE A 55 -5.55 6.96 -0.64
C ILE A 55 -6.06 5.61 -0.10
N PRO A 56 -6.75 4.78 -0.90
CA PRO A 56 -7.28 3.49 -0.44
C PRO A 56 -6.19 2.62 0.17
N ASP A 57 -6.51 2.02 1.33
CA ASP A 57 -5.61 1.17 2.15
C ASP A 57 -4.29 1.83 2.61
N ASN A 58 -4.10 3.13 2.37
CA ASN A 58 -2.92 3.87 2.77
C ASN A 58 -3.16 4.59 4.09
N LYS A 59 -2.22 4.48 5.04
CA LYS A 59 -2.35 5.12 6.36
C LYS A 59 -1.54 6.40 6.48
N THR A 60 -0.59 6.61 5.57
CA THR A 60 0.44 7.66 5.69
C THR A 60 0.15 8.85 4.78
N PHE A 61 -0.23 8.58 3.54
CA PHE A 61 -0.31 9.58 2.49
C PHE A 61 -1.76 9.89 2.09
N LYS A 62 -1.98 11.14 1.75
CA LYS A 62 -3.22 11.65 1.17
C LYS A 62 -2.92 12.34 -0.16
N TYR A 63 -3.95 12.63 -0.93
CA TYR A 63 -3.78 13.28 -2.22
C TYR A 63 -4.82 14.36 -2.52
N LYS A 64 -4.49 15.21 -3.50
CA LYS A 64 -5.42 16.07 -4.23
C LYS A 64 -5.11 15.96 -5.72
N ILE A 65 -6.15 16.04 -6.53
CA ILE A 65 -6.01 16.16 -7.98
C ILE A 65 -6.14 17.66 -8.31
N GLU A 66 -5.11 18.22 -8.94
CA GLU A 66 -5.05 19.60 -9.36
C GLU A 66 -4.72 19.61 -10.86
N ASP A 67 -5.70 20.00 -11.69
CA ASP A 67 -5.63 19.96 -13.14
C ASP A 67 -5.19 18.58 -13.68
N ASN A 68 -3.93 18.46 -14.11
CA ASN A 68 -3.32 17.28 -14.70
C ASN A 68 -2.26 16.65 -13.79
N ARG A 69 -2.40 16.83 -12.48
CA ARG A 69 -1.44 16.38 -11.47
C ARG A 69 -2.14 15.78 -10.26
N ILE A 70 -1.46 14.83 -9.65
CA ILE A 70 -1.79 14.30 -8.32
C ILE A 70 -0.71 14.80 -7.36
N VAL A 71 -1.11 15.64 -6.41
CA VAL A 71 -0.23 16.14 -5.37
C VAL A 71 -0.36 15.26 -4.14
N PHE A 72 0.75 14.73 -3.64
CA PHE A 72 0.79 13.84 -2.47
C PHE A 72 1.21 14.59 -1.22
N PHE A 73 0.55 14.25 -0.11
CA PHE A 73 0.74 14.89 1.19
C PHE A 73 1.03 13.85 2.28
N ASN A 74 1.93 14.18 3.21
CA ASN A 74 2.04 13.55 4.52
C ASN A 74 1.75 14.62 5.58
N GLY A 75 0.57 14.52 6.21
CA GLY A 75 0.00 15.64 6.96
C GLY A 75 -0.18 16.86 6.05
N LYS A 76 0.41 18.00 6.42
CA LYS A 76 0.37 19.24 5.63
C LYS A 76 1.47 19.37 4.58
N LYS A 77 2.48 18.51 4.63
CA LYS A 77 3.66 18.66 3.79
C LYS A 77 3.40 17.98 2.45
N VAL A 78 3.54 18.74 1.36
CA VAL A 78 3.68 18.16 0.02
C VAL A 78 4.95 17.31 0.00
N VAL A 79 4.79 16.01 -0.24
CA VAL A 79 5.91 15.08 -0.32
C VAL A 79 6.38 14.88 -1.76
N ASP A 80 5.42 14.89 -2.70
CA ASP A 80 5.71 14.73 -4.12
C ASP A 80 4.52 15.10 -5.02
N THR A 81 4.74 15.11 -6.33
CA THR A 81 3.67 15.36 -7.32
C THR A 81 3.86 14.48 -8.54
N TYR A 82 2.84 13.67 -8.85
CA TYR A 82 2.77 12.92 -10.09
C TYR A 82 2.09 13.77 -11.18
N THR A 83 2.68 13.83 -12.38
CA THR A 83 2.06 14.52 -13.53
C THR A 83 1.41 13.48 -14.43
N CYS A 84 0.11 13.60 -14.66
CA CYS A 84 -0.63 12.65 -15.48
C CYS A 84 -0.13 12.69 -16.94
N LEU A 85 -0.03 11.52 -17.55
CA LEU A 85 0.19 11.38 -19.00
C LEU A 85 -1.07 11.77 -19.79
N SER A 86 -2.23 11.44 -19.21
CA SER A 86 -3.55 11.73 -19.75
C SER A 86 -4.46 12.22 -18.61
N LYS A 87 -5.64 11.65 -18.43
CA LYS A 87 -6.45 11.89 -17.22
C LYS A 87 -6.15 10.78 -16.21
N CYS A 88 -5.51 11.13 -15.10
CA CYS A 88 -5.17 10.17 -14.05
C CYS A 88 -6.07 10.26 -12.82
N GLU A 89 -6.25 9.14 -12.14
CA GLU A 89 -7.07 9.03 -10.93
C GLU A 89 -6.54 7.94 -9.99
N ILE A 90 -6.88 8.04 -8.70
CA ILE A 90 -6.67 6.96 -7.72
C ILE A 90 -8.02 6.33 -7.48
N LYS A 91 -8.16 5.06 -7.87
CA LYS A 91 -9.43 4.32 -7.79
C LYS A 91 -9.56 3.64 -6.43
N GLU A 92 -10.80 3.54 -5.95
CA GLU A 92 -11.14 2.65 -4.84
C GLU A 92 -10.83 1.20 -5.19
N LYS A 93 -10.41 0.42 -4.19
CA LYS A 93 -10.03 -0.97 -4.38
C LYS A 93 -11.27 -1.87 -4.49
N GLU A 94 -11.29 -2.73 -5.50
CA GLU A 94 -12.33 -3.75 -5.68
C GLU A 94 -12.10 -4.97 -4.78
N SER A 95 -13.14 -5.77 -4.52
CA SER A 95 -13.07 -6.90 -3.57
C SER A 95 -12.18 -8.06 -4.05
N ASN A 96 -11.97 -8.18 -5.35
CA ASN A 96 -11.10 -9.14 -6.03
C ASN A 96 -9.65 -8.64 -6.17
N GLN A 97 -9.32 -7.44 -5.70
CA GLN A 97 -7.99 -6.87 -5.84
C GLN A 97 -7.08 -7.17 -4.64
N PHE A 98 -5.81 -7.42 -4.93
CA PHE A 98 -4.77 -7.71 -3.96
C PHE A 98 -4.30 -6.44 -3.24
N SER A 99 -3.87 -6.57 -1.98
CA SER A 99 -3.42 -5.43 -1.17
C SER A 99 -1.91 -5.46 -1.04
N ILE A 100 -1.27 -4.31 -1.33
CA ILE A 100 0.16 -4.12 -1.13
C ILE A 100 0.32 -3.32 0.16
N ASP A 101 0.96 -3.94 1.15
CA ASP A 101 1.17 -3.41 2.50
C ASP A 101 2.46 -2.56 2.55
N TYR A 102 2.63 -1.67 1.57
CA TYR A 102 3.73 -0.72 1.53
C TYR A 102 3.19 0.67 1.17
N ASP A 103 2.95 1.51 2.19
CA ASP A 103 2.28 2.81 2.06
C ASP A 103 2.92 3.73 1.02
N SER A 104 4.22 3.62 0.75
CA SER A 104 4.87 4.45 -0.27
C SER A 104 4.47 4.08 -1.70
N PHE A 105 3.84 2.92 -1.91
CA PHE A 105 3.29 2.49 -3.19
C PHE A 105 1.86 3.00 -3.35
N ILE A 106 1.70 3.92 -4.30
CA ILE A 106 0.42 4.55 -4.60
C ILE A 106 -0.10 4.03 -5.94
N PRO A 107 -1.30 3.42 -5.96
CA PRO A 107 -1.92 2.98 -7.20
C PRO A 107 -2.52 4.17 -7.95
N ILE A 108 -2.05 4.42 -9.17
CA ILE A 108 -2.54 5.47 -10.05
C ILE A 108 -3.04 4.82 -11.32
N TYR A 109 -4.29 5.06 -11.70
CA TYR A 109 -4.79 4.70 -13.02
C TYR A 109 -4.55 5.86 -13.97
N ASP A 110 -3.74 5.64 -15.01
CA ASP A 110 -3.40 6.65 -16.02
C ASP A 110 -3.13 5.97 -17.36
N ASN A 111 -3.55 6.59 -18.46
CA ASN A 111 -3.31 6.12 -19.82
C ASN A 111 -3.68 4.63 -20.01
N ASN A 112 -4.84 4.23 -19.49
CA ASN A 112 -5.35 2.85 -19.53
C ASN A 112 -4.45 1.79 -18.88
N LYS A 113 -3.57 2.19 -17.96
CA LYS A 113 -2.69 1.31 -17.19
C LYS A 113 -2.80 1.61 -15.70
N TYR A 114 -2.46 0.61 -14.89
CA TYR A 114 -2.24 0.78 -13.46
C TYR A 114 -0.77 1.00 -13.18
N ILE A 115 -0.44 2.17 -12.66
CA ILE A 115 0.90 2.56 -12.24
C ILE A 115 0.99 2.35 -10.74
N ILE A 116 2.03 1.63 -10.30
CA ILE A 116 2.44 1.61 -8.90
C ILE A 116 3.54 2.65 -8.77
N TYR A 117 3.17 3.83 -8.27
CA TYR A 117 4.08 4.94 -8.05
C TYR A 117 4.74 4.81 -6.67
N ASN A 118 6.05 4.97 -6.58
CA ASN A 118 6.75 4.96 -5.30
C ASN A 118 7.14 6.38 -4.89
N ILE A 119 6.52 6.89 -3.83
CA ILE A 119 6.77 8.24 -3.28
C ILE A 119 8.20 8.39 -2.75
N ASP A 120 8.78 7.35 -2.14
CA ASP A 120 10.11 7.45 -1.50
C ASP A 120 11.21 7.74 -2.53
N ILE A 121 11.10 7.13 -3.71
CA ILE A 121 12.04 7.33 -4.83
C ILE A 121 11.51 8.28 -5.90
N LYS A 122 10.29 8.79 -5.74
CA LYS A 122 9.63 9.75 -6.65
C LYS A 122 9.59 9.29 -8.09
N SER A 123 9.22 8.03 -8.30
CA SER A 123 9.23 7.42 -9.62
C SER A 123 8.13 6.39 -9.76
N THR A 124 7.71 6.17 -11.01
CA THR A 124 6.98 4.96 -11.38
C THR A 124 7.85 3.75 -11.05
N TYR A 125 7.31 2.82 -10.27
CA TYR A 125 7.98 1.58 -9.90
C TYR A 125 7.54 0.43 -10.79
N TYR A 126 6.22 0.26 -10.98
CA TYR A 126 5.66 -0.66 -11.97
C TYR A 126 4.54 -0.03 -12.80
N THR A 127 4.30 -0.63 -13.96
CA THR A 127 3.15 -0.38 -14.82
C THR A 127 2.55 -1.72 -15.23
N PHE A 128 1.25 -1.88 -14.96
CA PHE A 128 0.47 -3.09 -15.21
C PHE A 128 -0.76 -2.78 -16.06
N ASP A 129 -1.28 -3.81 -16.72
CA ASP A 129 -2.51 -3.73 -17.52
C ASP A 129 -3.74 -3.64 -16.61
N THR A 130 -3.72 -4.40 -15.51
CA THR A 130 -4.75 -4.45 -14.48
C THR A 130 -4.12 -4.23 -13.10
N TYR A 131 -4.91 -3.79 -12.14
CA TYR A 131 -4.47 -3.77 -10.76
C TYR A 131 -4.27 -5.22 -10.26
N PRO A 132 -3.29 -5.50 -9.37
CA PRO A 132 -3.03 -6.84 -8.91
C PRO A 132 -4.28 -7.57 -8.40
N GLU A 133 -4.50 -8.79 -8.87
CA GLU A 133 -5.64 -9.63 -8.52
C GLU A 133 -5.35 -10.47 -7.27
N LYS A 134 -6.33 -10.56 -6.38
CA LYS A 134 -6.25 -11.36 -5.16
C LYS A 134 -6.31 -12.85 -5.50
N THR A 135 -5.48 -13.64 -4.81
CA THR A 135 -5.48 -15.10 -4.93
C THR A 135 -6.02 -15.78 -3.67
N LEU A 136 -6.14 -17.12 -3.69
CA LEU A 136 -6.43 -17.91 -2.50
C LEU A 136 -5.34 -17.75 -1.43
N ASN A 137 -4.08 -17.65 -1.84
CA ASN A 137 -2.99 -17.27 -0.96
C ASN A 137 -2.95 -15.76 -0.76
N LYS A 138 -3.47 -15.29 0.38
CA LYS A 138 -3.54 -13.85 0.72
C LYS A 138 -2.21 -13.09 0.71
N LYS A 139 -1.06 -13.78 0.65
CA LYS A 139 0.27 -13.15 0.59
C LYS A 139 0.75 -12.83 -0.82
N VAL A 140 0.00 -13.30 -1.84
CA VAL A 140 0.40 -13.25 -3.23
C VAL A 140 -0.73 -12.70 -4.09
N GLY A 141 -0.40 -11.76 -4.97
CA GLY A 141 -1.28 -11.24 -6.00
C GLY A 141 -0.80 -11.63 -7.40
N ILE A 142 -1.74 -11.82 -8.32
CA ILE A 142 -1.43 -12.00 -9.75
C ILE A 142 -1.38 -10.63 -10.39
N ILE A 143 -0.35 -10.39 -11.20
CA ILE A 143 -0.21 -9.16 -12.00
C ILE A 143 -0.23 -9.50 -13.48
N THR A 144 -0.76 -8.59 -14.29
CA THR A 144 -0.75 -8.72 -15.75
C THR A 144 -0.03 -7.54 -16.37
N LYS A 145 0.94 -7.81 -17.24
CA LYS A 145 1.65 -6.81 -18.03
C LYS A 145 1.85 -7.32 -19.45
N ASP A 146 1.47 -6.52 -20.42
CA ASP A 146 1.56 -6.85 -21.85
C ASP A 146 0.90 -8.22 -22.16
N GLY A 147 -0.22 -8.51 -21.50
CA GLY A 147 -0.95 -9.77 -21.63
C GLY A 147 -0.27 -11.01 -21.01
N LYS A 148 0.84 -10.83 -20.27
CA LYS A 148 1.53 -11.91 -19.54
C LYS A 148 1.34 -11.77 -18.05
N LYS A 149 1.20 -12.91 -17.37
CA LYS A 149 1.00 -12.97 -15.93
C LYS A 149 2.31 -13.13 -15.17
N GLY A 150 2.36 -12.54 -13.98
CA GLY A 150 3.44 -12.67 -13.00
C GLY A 150 2.85 -12.69 -11.58
N LEU A 151 3.70 -12.74 -10.56
CA LEU A 151 3.30 -12.72 -9.16
C LEU A 151 4.00 -11.61 -8.37
N ILE A 152 3.25 -10.97 -7.48
CA ILE A 152 3.75 -9.95 -6.55
C ILE A 152 3.43 -10.34 -5.12
N ASN A 153 4.31 -10.01 -4.18
CA ASN A 153 4.08 -10.21 -2.75
C ASN A 153 3.43 -8.96 -2.10
N GLN A 154 2.99 -9.10 -0.85
CA GLN A 154 2.38 -8.00 -0.09
C GLN A 154 3.31 -6.80 0.10
N ASN A 155 4.63 -6.98 0.07
CA ASN A 155 5.57 -5.86 0.18
C ASN A 155 5.80 -5.15 -1.17
N GLY A 156 5.11 -5.58 -2.23
CA GLY A 156 5.26 -5.01 -3.57
C GLY A 156 6.49 -5.53 -4.34
N GLY A 157 7.16 -6.57 -3.85
CA GLY A 157 8.24 -7.23 -4.59
C GLY A 157 7.71 -8.27 -5.58
N LEU A 158 8.27 -8.33 -6.79
CA LEU A 158 7.96 -9.41 -7.73
C LEU A 158 8.51 -10.74 -7.20
N ILE A 159 7.64 -11.75 -7.18
CA ILE A 159 7.99 -13.15 -6.90
C ILE A 159 8.31 -13.86 -8.21
N LEU A 160 7.45 -13.68 -9.21
CA LEU A 160 7.61 -14.20 -10.57
C LEU A 160 7.45 -13.05 -11.56
N ASN A 161 8.34 -12.99 -12.55
CA ASN A 161 8.25 -12.00 -13.62
C ASN A 161 7.00 -12.24 -14.50
N THR A 162 6.57 -11.20 -15.22
CA THR A 162 5.44 -11.26 -16.14
C THR A 162 5.82 -11.93 -17.46
N GLU A 163 6.01 -13.25 -17.44
CA GLU A 163 6.41 -14.05 -18.61
C GLU A 163 5.48 -15.23 -18.90
N PHE A 164 4.52 -15.48 -18.00
CA PHE A 164 3.66 -16.65 -18.04
C PHE A 164 2.41 -16.38 -18.88
N ASN A 165 1.95 -17.41 -19.60
CA ASN A 165 0.67 -17.39 -20.30
C ASN A 165 -0.48 -17.43 -19.29
N ASP A 166 -0.33 -18.25 -18.24
CA ASP A 166 -1.30 -18.33 -17.17
C ASP A 166 -0.64 -18.63 -15.82
N ILE A 167 -1.30 -18.20 -14.75
CA ILE A 167 -0.91 -18.46 -13.36
C ILE A 167 -2.18 -18.70 -12.55
N GLU A 168 -2.21 -19.82 -11.85
CA GLU A 168 -3.26 -20.19 -10.90
C GLU A 168 -2.63 -20.46 -9.53
N VAL A 169 -3.29 -20.01 -8.46
CA VAL A 169 -2.74 -20.07 -7.10
C VAL A 169 -3.75 -20.71 -6.15
N THR A 170 -3.37 -21.83 -5.53
CA THR A 170 -4.10 -22.47 -4.44
C THR A 170 -3.59 -21.97 -3.09
N GLU A 171 -4.01 -22.59 -1.98
CA GLU A 171 -3.48 -22.22 -0.67
C GLU A 171 -1.98 -22.50 -0.54
N ASN A 172 -1.52 -23.65 -1.03
CA ASN A 172 -0.13 -24.09 -0.85
C ASN A 172 0.70 -24.17 -2.13
N TYR A 173 0.09 -23.95 -3.31
CA TYR A 173 0.79 -24.08 -4.58
C TYR A 173 0.53 -22.93 -5.52
N THR A 174 1.53 -22.62 -6.34
CA THR A 174 1.37 -21.83 -7.55
C THR A 174 1.61 -22.75 -8.74
N VAL A 175 0.70 -22.71 -9.71
CA VAL A 175 0.81 -23.45 -10.96
C VAL A 175 0.90 -22.45 -12.10
N THR A 176 1.95 -22.54 -12.90
CA THR A 176 2.15 -21.65 -14.04
C THR A 176 2.11 -22.42 -15.35
N LEU A 177 1.60 -21.75 -16.38
CA LEU A 177 1.66 -22.21 -17.77
C LEU A 177 2.55 -21.25 -18.57
N GLN A 178 3.63 -21.77 -19.13
CA GLN A 178 4.54 -21.01 -19.98
C GLN A 178 4.86 -21.79 -21.24
N ALA A 179 4.45 -21.27 -22.40
CA ALA A 179 4.70 -21.90 -23.70
C ALA A 179 4.33 -23.41 -23.74
N GLY A 180 3.19 -23.75 -23.14
CA GLY A 180 2.67 -25.12 -23.08
C GLY A 180 3.29 -26.02 -22.01
N ILE A 181 4.17 -25.48 -21.16
CA ILE A 181 4.81 -26.20 -20.06
C ILE A 181 4.14 -25.80 -18.74
N VAL A 182 3.71 -26.80 -17.97
CA VAL A 182 3.18 -26.60 -16.62
C VAL A 182 4.30 -26.72 -15.59
N ASN A 183 4.39 -25.75 -14.69
CA ASN A 183 5.33 -25.76 -13.57
C ASN A 183 4.56 -25.62 -12.25
N ILE A 184 5.04 -26.30 -11.20
CA ILE A 184 4.49 -26.18 -9.85
C ILE A 184 5.53 -25.57 -8.93
N TYR A 185 5.10 -24.64 -8.09
CA TYR A 185 5.86 -24.02 -7.03
C TYR A 185 5.13 -24.26 -5.71
N ASN A 186 5.87 -24.43 -4.60
CA ASN A 186 5.25 -24.46 -3.27
C ASN A 186 4.87 -23.06 -2.79
N LYS A 187 4.27 -22.98 -1.59
CA LYS A 187 3.88 -21.72 -0.92
C LYS A 187 5.03 -20.73 -0.68
N ASP A 188 6.26 -21.24 -0.65
CA ASP A 188 7.48 -20.45 -0.48
C ASP A 188 8.08 -20.04 -1.85
N ASN A 189 7.35 -20.30 -2.93
CA ASN A 189 7.69 -20.01 -4.33
C ASN A 189 8.92 -20.77 -4.83
N ILE A 190 9.25 -21.90 -4.21
CA ILE A 190 10.28 -22.82 -4.67
C ILE A 190 9.68 -23.70 -5.75
N LYS A 191 10.27 -23.66 -6.95
CA LYS A 191 9.89 -24.54 -8.06
C LYS A 191 10.14 -26.00 -7.68
N LEU A 192 9.12 -26.84 -7.85
CA LEU A 192 9.17 -28.24 -7.47
C LEU A 192 9.38 -29.20 -8.65
N THR A 193 9.14 -28.73 -9.88
CA THR A 193 9.07 -29.56 -11.09
C THR A 193 10.15 -29.21 -12.10
N ASN A 194 10.56 -30.18 -12.93
CA ASN A 194 11.54 -29.98 -14.00
C ASN A 194 10.91 -29.93 -15.41
N SER A 195 9.75 -29.28 -15.56
CA SER A 195 9.08 -29.07 -16.86
C SER A 195 8.62 -30.36 -17.56
N GLU A 196 8.14 -31.33 -16.80
CA GLU A 196 7.79 -32.67 -17.29
C GLU A 196 6.42 -32.70 -18.00
N ILE A 197 5.51 -31.80 -17.62
CA ILE A 197 4.19 -31.68 -18.24
C ILE A 197 4.26 -30.63 -19.37
N LYS A 198 4.07 -31.07 -20.60
CA LYS A 198 4.24 -30.26 -21.82
C LYS A 198 3.02 -30.37 -22.73
N ASN A 199 3.00 -29.53 -23.77
CA ASN A 199 1.93 -29.46 -24.77
C ASN A 199 0.55 -29.16 -24.16
N ILE A 200 0.52 -28.37 -23.10
CA ILE A 200 -0.70 -27.99 -22.40
C ILE A 200 -1.25 -26.67 -22.93
N TYR A 201 -2.54 -26.64 -23.23
CA TYR A 201 -3.26 -25.42 -23.57
C TYR A 201 -3.85 -24.73 -22.34
N GLN A 202 -4.36 -25.51 -21.39
CA GLN A 202 -4.99 -25.02 -20.16
C GLN A 202 -4.70 -25.96 -18.98
N VAL A 203 -4.50 -25.38 -17.79
CA VAL A 203 -4.37 -26.10 -16.53
C VAL A 203 -5.27 -25.48 -15.48
N LEU A 204 -6.04 -26.31 -14.76
CA LEU A 204 -6.79 -25.90 -13.58
C LEU A 204 -6.32 -26.73 -12.38
N PRO A 205 -5.63 -26.12 -11.40
CA PRO A 205 -5.23 -26.83 -10.19
C PRO A 205 -6.38 -26.92 -9.19
N LEU A 206 -6.48 -28.06 -8.50
CA LEU A 206 -7.36 -28.27 -7.36
C LEU A 206 -6.57 -28.87 -6.21
N GLU A 207 -6.52 -28.17 -5.09
CA GLU A 207 -5.95 -28.68 -3.86
C GLU A 207 -7.05 -29.29 -2.98
N LYS A 208 -6.89 -30.56 -2.62
CA LYS A 208 -7.85 -31.30 -1.79
C LYS A 208 -7.12 -32.36 -0.97
N ASP A 209 -7.45 -32.48 0.31
CA ASP A 209 -6.90 -33.50 1.22
C ASP A 209 -5.36 -33.55 1.21
N ASN A 210 -4.71 -32.37 1.22
CA ASN A 210 -3.26 -32.17 1.09
C ASN A 210 -2.63 -32.71 -0.21
N LYS A 211 -3.44 -32.96 -1.24
CA LYS A 211 -3.00 -33.37 -2.58
C LYS A 211 -3.31 -32.28 -3.58
N LEU A 212 -2.47 -32.19 -4.62
CA LEU A 212 -2.68 -31.28 -5.74
C LEU A 212 -3.07 -32.10 -6.97
N TYR A 213 -4.27 -31.85 -7.48
CA TYR A 213 -4.76 -32.40 -8.74
C TYR A 213 -4.62 -31.35 -9.83
N LEU A 214 -4.08 -31.73 -10.98
CA LEU A 214 -4.02 -30.87 -12.16
C LEU A 214 -4.99 -31.38 -13.22
N TYR A 215 -6.02 -30.59 -13.51
CA TYR A 215 -6.92 -30.83 -14.63
C TYR A 215 -6.33 -30.16 -15.86
N LEU A 216 -5.89 -30.97 -16.82
CA LEU A 216 -5.13 -30.53 -17.98
C LEU A 216 -5.98 -30.63 -19.24
N THR A 217 -5.85 -29.63 -20.11
CA THR A 217 -6.29 -29.72 -21.50
C THR A 217 -5.08 -29.51 -22.38
N ASP A 218 -4.74 -30.49 -23.21
CA ASP A 218 -3.61 -30.41 -24.14
C ASP A 218 -3.93 -29.58 -25.39
N VAL A 219 -2.92 -29.34 -26.22
CA VAL A 219 -3.06 -28.59 -27.50
C VAL A 219 -3.99 -29.25 -28.51
N ASN A 220 -4.31 -30.54 -28.34
CA ASN A 220 -5.26 -31.29 -29.16
C ASN A 220 -6.66 -31.34 -28.53
N ALA A 221 -6.90 -30.54 -27.48
CA ALA A 221 -8.11 -30.52 -26.67
C ALA A 221 -8.41 -31.83 -25.90
N SER A 222 -7.43 -32.72 -25.76
CA SER A 222 -7.53 -33.91 -24.91
C SER A 222 -7.47 -33.50 -23.45
N LYS A 223 -8.33 -34.11 -22.62
CA LYS A 223 -8.43 -33.81 -21.19
C LYS A 223 -7.85 -34.94 -20.36
N SER A 224 -7.05 -34.59 -19.37
CA SER A 224 -6.49 -35.55 -18.42
C SER A 224 -6.45 -34.95 -17.02
N VAL A 225 -6.30 -35.82 -16.02
CA VAL A 225 -6.08 -35.41 -14.63
C VAL A 225 -4.85 -36.16 -14.15
N ILE A 226 -3.93 -35.43 -13.52
CA ILE A 226 -2.76 -36.02 -12.86
C ILE A 226 -2.73 -35.57 -11.40
N GLU A 227 -2.34 -36.48 -10.52
CA GLU A 227 -2.08 -36.17 -9.12
C GLU A 227 -0.60 -35.83 -8.95
N TYR A 228 -0.31 -34.70 -8.31
CA TYR A 228 1.04 -34.32 -7.93
C TYR A 228 1.27 -34.69 -6.46
N ASN A 229 2.26 -35.57 -6.23
CA ASN A 229 2.71 -35.93 -4.90
C ASN A 229 3.80 -34.96 -4.45
N ALA A 230 3.46 -34.07 -3.52
CA ALA A 230 4.39 -33.06 -3.03
C ALA A 230 5.56 -33.60 -2.19
N ILE A 231 5.43 -34.80 -1.61
CA ILE A 231 6.47 -35.44 -0.79
C ILE A 231 7.57 -35.99 -1.70
N THR A 232 7.18 -36.77 -2.71
CA THR A 232 8.12 -37.40 -3.66
C THR A 232 8.47 -36.48 -4.83
N LYS A 233 7.72 -35.39 -5.03
CA LYS A 233 7.81 -34.47 -6.17
C LYS A 233 7.58 -35.18 -7.51
N THR A 234 6.64 -36.11 -7.54
CA THR A 234 6.32 -36.92 -8.73
C THR A 234 4.86 -36.79 -9.12
N PHE A 235 4.56 -37.12 -10.37
CA PHE A 235 3.20 -37.21 -10.90
C PHE A 235 2.72 -38.67 -10.93
N SER A 236 1.43 -38.88 -10.72
CA SER A 236 0.75 -40.18 -10.84
C SER A 236 -0.60 -40.06 -11.53
#